data_AF-A0A3P7Q916-F1
#
_entry.id   AF-A0A3P7Q916-F1
#
_cell.length_a   1.000
_cell.length_b   1.000
_cell.length_c   1.000
_cell.angle_alpha   90.00
_cell.angle_beta   90.00
_cell.angle_gamma   90.00
#
_symmetry.space_group_name_H-M   'P 1'
#
loop_
_entity.id
_entity.type
_entity.pdbx_description
1 polymer ?
#
loop_
_entity_poly.entity_id
_entity_poly.type
_entity_poly.pdbx_seq_one_letter_code
_entity_poly.pdbx_strand_id
1 'polypeptide(L)' 'MLLLIILSLAGYSLALGSIQSVAVTGILECNGKPVTDAKLKLYDEELLGTWELEERKETNETGGF' A
#
# COMPACT_ATOMS: atom_id res chain seq x y z
N MET A 1 40.38 -10.05 4.86
CA MET A 1 39.63 -9.64 3.65
C MET A 1 38.40 -10.53 3.40
N LEU A 2 38.53 -11.86 3.34
CA LEU A 2 37.40 -12.76 3.07
C LEU A 2 36.22 -12.62 4.06
N LEU A 3 36.51 -12.49 5.36
CA LEU A 3 35.50 -12.30 6.41
C LEU A 3 34.70 -11.00 6.24
N LEU A 4 35.36 -9.91 5.84
CA LEU A 4 34.71 -8.62 5.60
C LEU A 4 33.79 -8.68 4.37
N ILE A 5 34.19 -9.44 3.35
CA ILE A 5 33.36 -9.70 2.15
C ILE A 5 32.12 -10.50 2.56
N ILE A 6 32.26 -11.56 3.35
CA ILE A 6 31.13 -12.37 3.82
C ILE A 6 30.16 -11.54 4.68
N LEU A 7 30.67 -10.72 5.60
CA LEU A 7 29.83 -9.81 6.39
C LEU A 7 29.08 -8.80 5.50
N SER A 8 29.75 -8.25 4.49
CA SER A 8 29.13 -7.30 3.57
C SER A 8 28.01 -7.92 2.75
N LEU A 9 28.17 -9.15 2.25
CA LEU A 9 27.13 -9.85 1.48
C LEU A 9 25.94 -10.29 2.34
N ALA A 10 26.18 -10.73 3.58
CA ALA A 10 25.11 -11.11 4.50
C ALA A 10 24.21 -9.93 4.92
N GLY A 11 24.77 -8.72 5.00
CA GLY A 11 24.00 -7.50 5.26
C GLY A 11 23.05 -7.14 4.11
N TYR A 12 23.44 -7.39 2.86
CA TYR A 12 22.59 -7.12 1.69
C TYR A 12 21.37 -8.03 1.60
N SER A 13 21.48 -9.30 2.04
CA SER A 13 20.35 -10.23 2.00
C SER A 13 19.20 -9.88 2.95
N LEU A 14 19.46 -9.12 4.01
CA LEU A 14 18.42 -8.65 4.95
C LEU A 14 17.64 -7.43 4.44
N ALA A 15 18.10 -6.81 3.36
CA ALA A 15 17.47 -5.62 2.76
C ALA A 15 16.60 -5.93 1.52
N LEU A 16 16.46 -7.22 1.14
CA LEU A 16 15.59 -7.65 0.06
C LEU A 16 14.11 -7.60 0.53
N GLY A 17 13.43 -6.50 0.18
CA GLY A 17 11.96 -6.38 0.14
C GLY A 17 11.24 -6.81 1.41
N SER A 18 11.10 -5.91 2.39
CA SER A 18 10.15 -6.12 3.49
C SER A 18 8.72 -6.07 2.97
N ILE A 19 7.83 -6.93 3.48
CA ILE A 19 6.37 -6.73 3.37
C ILE A 19 6.05 -5.38 4.01
N GLN A 20 5.44 -4.48 3.25
CA GLN A 20 4.98 -3.18 3.72
C GLN A 20 3.45 -3.21 3.85
N SER A 21 2.91 -2.42 4.77
CA SER A 21 1.47 -2.24 4.89
C SER A 21 1.17 -0.76 4.86
N VAL A 22 0.22 -0.37 4.01
CA VAL A 22 -0.15 1.03 3.80
C VAL A 22 -1.65 1.16 4.03
N ALA A 23 -2.04 2.25 4.71
CA ALA A 23 -3.44 2.62 4.87
C ALA A 23 -3.65 4.00 4.24
N VAL A 24 -4.70 4.12 3.43
CA VAL A 24 -5.11 5.39 2.83
C VAL A 24 -6.42 5.81 3.48
N THR A 25 -6.51 7.08 3.87
CA THR A 25 -7.75 7.66 4.41
C THR A 25 -8.07 8.97 3.70
N GLY A 26 -9.36 9.31 3.63
CA GLY A 26 -9.79 10.52 2.95
C GLY A 26 -11.30 10.74 3.00
N ILE A 27 -11.76 11.79 2.32
CA ILE A 27 -13.18 12.10 2.12
C ILE A 27 -13.44 12.10 0.61
N LEU A 28 -14.41 11.29 0.18
CA LEU A 28 -14.88 11.27 -1.19
C LEU A 28 -16.06 12.23 -1.36
N GLU A 29 -15.89 13.22 -2.24
CA GLU A 29 -16.93 14.19 -2.56
C GLU A 29 -17.29 14.17 -4.05
N CYS A 30 -18.54 14.47 -4.37
CA CYS A 30 -19.03 14.75 -5.72
C CYS A 30 -19.77 16.09 -5.72
N ASN A 31 -19.23 17.08 -6.45
CA ASN A 31 -19.75 18.46 -6.48
C ASN A 31 -19.89 19.10 -5.09
N GLY A 32 -18.88 18.92 -4.23
CA GLY A 32 -18.85 19.47 -2.87
C GLY A 32 -19.83 18.81 -1.90
N LYS A 33 -20.34 17.62 -2.22
CA LYS A 33 -21.18 16.81 -1.34
C LYS A 33 -20.52 15.46 -1.06
N PRO A 34 -20.51 14.97 0.18
CA PRO A 34 -20.00 13.65 0.51
C PRO A 34 -20.72 12.54 -0.26
N VAL A 35 -19.97 11.55 -0.72
CA VAL A 35 -20.51 10.34 -1.35
C VAL A 35 -20.62 9.25 -0.29
N THR A 36 -21.82 8.71 -0.07
CA THR A 36 -22.07 7.63 0.90
C THR A 36 -22.10 6.27 0.20
N ASP A 37 -21.71 5.21 0.93
CA ASP A 37 -21.80 3.82 0.49
C ASP A 37 -21.03 3.52 -0.82
N ALA A 38 -20.02 4.33 -1.14
CA ALA A 38 -19.18 4.12 -2.32
C ALA A 38 -18.15 3.04 -2.05
N LYS A 39 -18.11 2.03 -2.92
CA LYS A 39 -17.14 0.93 -2.84
C LYS A 39 -15.76 1.38 -3.30
N LEU A 40 -14.79 1.29 -2.41
CA LEU A 40 -13.39 1.63 -2.63
C LEU A 40 -12.54 0.37 -2.58
N LYS A 41 -11.48 0.36 -3.40
CA LYS A 41 -10.49 -0.71 -3.47
C LYS A 41 -9.11 -0.09 -3.51
N LEU A 42 -8.24 -0.49 -2.59
CA LEU A 42 -6.83 -0.14 -2.62
C LEU A 42 -6.08 -1.24 -3.35
N TYR A 43 -5.29 -0.88 -4.36
CA TYR A 43 -4.45 -1.80 -5.10
C TYR A 43 -2.99 -1.40 -4.94
N ASP A 44 -2.11 -2.40 -4.84
CA ASP A 44 -0.67 -2.22 -4.99
C ASP A 44 -0.27 -2.54 -6.43
N GLU A 45 0.58 -1.69 -7.01
CA GLU A 45 1.15 -1.92 -8.34
C GLU A 45 2.52 -2.58 -8.16
N GLU A 46 2.62 -3.84 -8.57
CA GLU A 46 3.87 -4.56 -8.50
C GLU A 46 4.83 -4.14 -9.62
N LEU A 47 6.12 -4.42 -9.42
CA LEU A 47 7.21 -4.04 -10.32
C LEU A 47 7.03 -4.47 -11.80
N LEU A 48 6.20 -5.49 -12.03
CA LEU A 48 5.91 -6.05 -13.37
C LEU A 48 4.58 -5.56 -13.97
N GLY A 49 3.93 -4.56 -13.35
CA GLY A 49 2.67 -3.97 -13.82
C GLY A 49 1.43 -4.81 -13.51
N THR A 50 1.55 -5.78 -12.60
CA THR A 50 0.43 -6.50 -12.01
C THR A 50 -0.15 -5.71 -10.85
N TRP A 51 -1.46 -5.87 -10.61
CA TRP A 51 -2.17 -5.17 -9.54
C TRP A 51 -2.65 -6.18 -8.51
N GLU A 52 -2.19 -6.05 -7.26
CA GLU A 52 -2.66 -6.83 -6.12
C GLU A 52 -3.71 -6.03 -5.35
N LEU A 53 -4.79 -6.69 -4.89
CA LEU A 53 -5.82 -6.02 -4.10
C LEU A 53 -5.47 -6.08 -2.61
N GLU A 54 -5.21 -4.91 -2.02
CA GLU A 54 -4.82 -4.76 -0.62
C GLU A 54 -6.05 -4.65 0.31
N GLU A 55 -7.02 -3.80 -0.04
CA GLU A 55 -8.14 -3.49 0.86
C GLU A 55 -9.44 -3.20 0.11
N ARG A 56 -10.58 -3.49 0.76
CA ARG A 56 -11.93 -3.06 0.36
C ARG A 56 -12.61 -2.32 1.49
N LYS A 57 -13.20 -1.16 1.16
CA LYS A 57 -13.97 -0.32 2.08
C LYS A 57 -15.18 0.30 1.40
N GLU A 58 -16.10 0.81 2.22
CA GLU A 58 -17.20 1.66 1.78
C GLU A 58 -17.11 3.01 2.50
N THR A 59 -17.47 4.09 1.81
CA THR A 59 -17.49 5.41 2.44
C THR A 59 -18.65 5.54 3.43
N ASN A 60 -18.42 6.22 4.55
CA ASN A 60 -19.44 6.47 5.57
C ASN A 60 -20.39 7.64 5.19
N GLU A 61 -21.29 8.02 6.09
CA GLU A 61 -22.25 9.13 5.87
C GLU A 61 -21.60 10.51 5.59
N THR A 62 -20.33 10.69 5.97
CA THR A 62 -19.56 11.92 5.69
C THR A 62 -18.58 11.74 4.54
N GLY A 63 -18.68 10.65 3.77
CA GLY A 63 -17.78 10.35 2.65
C GLY A 63 -16.40 9.83 3.07
N GLY A 64 -16.18 9.58 4.36
CA GLY A 64 -14.91 9.14 4.91
C GLY A 64 -14.60 7.67 4.60
N PHE A 65 -13.32 7.35 4.38
CA PHE A 65 -12.79 5.99 4.17
C PHE A 65 -11.40 5.80 4.79
#